data_AF-A0A1H4TUZ8-F1
#
_entry.id   AF-A0A1H4TUZ8-F1
#
_cell.length_a   1.000
_cell.length_b   1.000
_cell.length_c   1.000
_cell.angle_alpha   90.00
_cell.angle_beta   90.00
_cell.angle_gamma   90.00
#
_symmetry.space_group_name_H-M   'P 1'
#
loop_
_entity.id
_entity.type
_entity.pdbx_description
1 polymer ?
#
loop_
_entity_poly.entity_id
_entity_poly.type
_entity_poly.pdbx_seq_one_letter_code
_entity_poly.pdbx_strand_id
1 'polypeptide(L)'
;MKKLLGLVLLMLVLVSAASTNSINDNYMHTIQGTWELESFYNYDGQQVIDTVPTADGYRQVKMYYNGKIMWTRYVPVDKIGRFGYGTYKITDDRLMETLEYGDNEMIQAMDTMRIFTFELQLTDDRFSQISLDEEGNRTFSENYVRID
;
A
#
# COMPACT_ATOMS: atom_id res chain seq x y z
N MET A 1 -44.22 36.86 2.40
CA MET A 1 -43.50 36.43 1.17
C MET A 1 -42.00 36.74 1.22
N LYS A 2 -41.57 37.99 1.41
CA LYS A 2 -40.13 38.36 1.41
C LYS A 2 -39.28 37.62 2.46
N LYS A 3 -39.81 37.39 3.67
CA LYS A 3 -39.13 36.62 4.73
C LYS A 3 -38.97 35.13 4.40
N LEU A 4 -39.93 34.56 3.66
CA LEU A 4 -39.89 33.17 3.21
C LEU A 4 -38.82 32.98 2.12
N LEU A 5 -38.74 33.93 1.18
CA LEU A 5 -37.72 33.93 0.13
C LEU A 5 -36.30 34.02 0.71
N GLY A 6 -36.11 34.89 1.72
CA GLY A 6 -34.83 35.02 2.42
C GLY A 6 -34.42 33.74 3.15
N LEU A 7 -35.37 33.03 3.75
CA LEU A 7 -35.10 31.77 4.44
C LEU A 7 -34.67 30.66 3.46
N VAL A 8 -35.33 30.58 2.30
CA VAL A 8 -34.99 29.62 1.25
C VAL A 8 -33.61 29.90 0.66
N LEU A 9 -33.29 31.19 0.43
CA LEU A 9 -31.97 31.59 -0.07
C LEU A 9 -30.86 31.29 0.95
N LEU A 10 -31.11 31.50 2.24
CA LEU A 10 -30.17 31.17 3.31
C LEU A 10 -29.92 29.66 3.41
N MET A 11 -30.97 28.84 3.27
CA MET A 11 -30.85 27.38 3.24
C MET A 11 -30.02 26.90 2.04
N LEU A 12 -30.22 27.48 0.85
CA LEU A 12 -29.41 27.17 -0.34
C LEU A 12 -27.94 27.52 -0.17
N VAL A 13 -27.64 28.67 0.46
CA VAL A 13 -26.26 29.08 0.76
C VAL A 13 -25.63 28.13 1.78
N LEU A 14 -26.34 27.76 2.84
CA LEU A 14 -25.85 26.80 3.85
C LEU A 14 -25.60 25.40 3.24
N VAL A 15 -26.46 24.94 2.33
CA VAL A 15 -26.26 23.66 1.60
C VAL A 15 -25.05 23.74 0.65
N SER A 16 -24.83 24.89 0.01
CA SER A 16 -23.65 25.08 -0.87
C SER A 16 -22.33 25.29 -0.10
N ALA A 17 -22.38 25.84 1.11
CA ALA A 17 -21.23 26.08 1.96
C ALA A 17 -20.84 24.87 2.82
N ALA A 18 -21.71 23.85 2.87
CA ALA A 18 -21.35 22.52 3.34
C ALA A 18 -20.44 21.86 2.29
N SER A 19 -19.21 22.34 2.16
CA SER A 19 -18.17 21.57 1.51
C SER A 19 -18.00 20.30 2.33
N THR A 20 -18.39 19.16 1.77
CA THR A 20 -17.96 17.86 2.27
C THR A 20 -16.46 17.76 2.02
N ASN A 21 -15.67 18.39 2.88
CA ASN A 21 -14.33 17.89 3.14
C ASN A 21 -14.56 16.58 3.87
N SER A 22 -14.83 15.51 3.12
CA SER A 22 -14.66 14.18 3.64
C SER A 22 -13.19 14.07 3.97
N ILE A 23 -12.85 14.27 5.25
CA ILE A 23 -11.77 13.47 5.81
C ILE A 23 -12.20 12.04 5.51
N ASN A 24 -11.42 11.37 4.68
CA ASN A 24 -11.78 10.07 4.13
C ASN A 24 -11.62 9.06 5.27
N ASP A 25 -12.58 9.02 6.20
CA ASP A 25 -12.61 8.13 7.37
C ASP A 25 -12.69 6.65 6.99
N ASN A 26 -12.68 6.36 5.69
CA ASN A 26 -12.73 5.02 5.11
C ASN A 26 -11.33 4.45 4.79
N TYR A 27 -10.25 4.99 5.37
CA TYR A 27 -8.96 4.31 5.33
C TYR A 27 -9.01 2.93 5.99
N MET A 28 -9.93 2.71 6.92
CA MET A 28 -10.09 1.48 7.71
C MET A 28 -10.32 0.21 6.86
N HIS A 29 -10.74 0.33 5.60
CA HIS A 29 -10.85 -0.79 4.65
C HIS A 29 -9.94 -0.66 3.43
N THR A 30 -8.96 0.23 3.48
CA THR A 30 -8.03 0.46 2.37
C THR A 30 -6.60 0.26 2.86
N ILE A 31 -5.73 -0.26 1.99
CA ILE A 31 -4.28 -0.34 2.28
C ILE A 31 -3.60 1.05 2.39
N GLN A 32 -4.35 2.16 2.24
CA GLN A 32 -3.76 3.49 2.32
C GLN A 32 -3.11 3.73 3.69
N GLY A 33 -1.94 4.34 3.66
CA GLY A 33 -1.11 4.54 4.85
C GLY A 33 0.37 4.39 4.57
N THR A 34 1.14 4.53 5.64
CA THR A 34 2.59 4.30 5.64
C THR A 34 2.92 3.06 6.45
N TRP A 35 3.76 2.20 5.88
CA TRP A 35 3.99 0.85 6.36
C TRP A 35 5.48 0.53 6.40
N GLU A 36 5.94 -0.09 7.47
CA GLU A 36 7.32 -0.55 7.63
C GLU A 36 7.38 -2.08 7.64
N LEU A 37 8.35 -2.63 6.91
CA LEU A 37 8.58 -4.07 6.86
C LEU A 37 9.08 -4.56 8.21
N GLU A 38 8.39 -5.55 8.77
CA GLU A 38 8.71 -6.14 10.07
C GLU A 38 9.40 -7.50 9.92
N SER A 39 8.90 -8.33 9.02
CA SER A 39 9.36 -9.71 8.88
C SER A 39 9.05 -10.31 7.52
N PHE A 40 9.62 -11.49 7.31
CA PHE A 40 9.35 -12.36 6.19
C PHE A 40 8.81 -13.71 6.68
N TYR A 41 7.88 -14.31 5.93
CA TYR A 41 7.51 -15.70 6.13
C TYR A 41 7.92 -16.55 4.93
N ASN A 42 8.38 -17.77 5.20
CA ASN A 42 8.50 -18.81 4.18
C ASN A 42 7.36 -19.82 4.36
N TYR A 43 6.84 -20.32 3.24
CA TYR A 43 5.68 -21.20 3.22
C TYR A 43 6.01 -22.56 2.62
N ASP A 44 5.31 -23.58 3.10
CA ASP A 44 5.10 -24.87 2.42
C ASP A 44 3.59 -25.00 2.16
N GLY A 45 3.17 -24.70 0.92
CA GLY A 45 1.77 -24.62 0.55
C GLY A 45 1.03 -23.48 1.27
N GLN A 46 0.19 -23.81 2.25
CA GLN A 46 -0.58 -22.82 3.04
C GLN A 46 0.01 -22.59 4.43
N GLN A 47 0.99 -23.41 4.84
CA GLN A 47 1.57 -23.37 6.17
C GLN A 47 2.82 -22.50 6.20
N VAL A 48 2.91 -21.60 7.18
CA VAL A 48 4.16 -20.89 7.48
C VAL A 48 5.13 -21.88 8.13
N ILE A 49 6.30 -22.06 7.53
CA ILE A 49 7.35 -22.96 8.03
C ILE A 49 8.50 -22.21 8.69
N ASP A 50 8.65 -20.92 8.42
CA ASP A 50 9.71 -20.09 8.99
C ASP A 50 9.30 -18.61 9.07
N THR A 51 9.85 -17.90 10.04
CA THR A 51 9.68 -16.45 10.24
C THR A 51 11.04 -15.82 10.42
N VAL A 52 11.40 -14.94 9.49
CA VAL A 52 12.69 -14.26 9.48
C VAL A 52 12.46 -12.78 9.78
N PRO A 53 12.96 -12.24 10.90
CA PRO A 53 12.90 -10.80 11.15
C PRO A 53 13.85 -10.05 10.20
N THR A 54 13.65 -8.75 10.04
CA THR A 54 14.61 -7.90 9.34
C THR A 54 15.97 -7.87 10.06
N ALA A 55 17.05 -7.76 9.30
CA ALA A 55 18.39 -7.60 9.88
C ALA A 55 18.54 -6.25 10.58
N ASP A 56 19.43 -6.16 11.57
CA ASP A 56 19.67 -4.91 12.29
C ASP A 56 20.04 -3.77 11.32
N GLY A 57 19.32 -2.65 11.41
CA GLY A 57 19.45 -1.50 10.51
C GLY A 57 18.83 -1.65 9.12
N TYR A 58 18.32 -2.82 8.74
CA TYR A 58 17.51 -2.98 7.52
C TYR A 58 16.21 -2.20 7.68
N ARG A 59 15.85 -1.41 6.66
CA ARG A 59 14.57 -0.69 6.65
C ARG A 59 13.93 -0.75 5.28
N GLN A 60 12.64 -1.04 5.23
CA GLN A 60 11.85 -0.93 4.03
C GLN A 60 10.52 -0.29 4.37
N VAL A 61 10.18 0.78 3.67
CA VAL A 61 8.96 1.56 3.91
C VAL A 61 8.15 1.63 2.63
N LYS A 62 6.85 1.38 2.73
CA LYS A 62 5.86 1.51 1.66
C LYS A 62 4.83 2.57 2.03
N MET A 63 4.49 3.42 1.07
CA MET A 63 3.45 4.44 1.19
C MET A 63 2.41 4.23 0.11
N TYR A 64 1.16 3.96 0.50
CA TYR A 64 0.03 3.82 -0.41
C TYR A 64 -0.92 4.99 -0.22
N TYR A 65 -1.08 5.84 -1.24
CA TYR A 65 -2.03 6.96 -1.18
C TYR A 65 -2.61 7.25 -2.55
N ASN A 66 -3.93 7.45 -2.63
CA ASN A 66 -4.62 7.87 -3.85
C ASN A 66 -4.28 7.01 -5.10
N GLY A 67 -4.14 5.70 -4.92
CA GLY A 67 -3.78 4.77 -6.00
C GLY A 67 -2.30 4.84 -6.45
N LYS A 68 -1.45 5.57 -5.73
CA LYS A 68 0.00 5.64 -5.91
C LYS A 68 0.74 4.87 -4.83
N ILE A 69 1.83 4.23 -5.23
CA ILE A 69 2.74 3.53 -4.32
C ILE A 69 4.13 4.15 -4.46
N MET A 70 4.76 4.38 -3.31
CA MET A 70 6.18 4.66 -3.20
C MET A 70 6.76 3.66 -2.21
N TRP A 71 7.82 2.95 -2.59
CA TRP A 71 8.56 2.14 -1.64
C TRP A 71 10.04 2.46 -1.68
N THR A 72 10.69 2.34 -0.53
CA THR A 72 12.12 2.54 -0.37
C THR A 72 12.69 1.41 0.46
N ARG A 73 13.93 1.02 0.17
CA ARG A 73 14.65 -0.01 0.90
C ARG A 73 16.07 0.46 1.18
N TYR A 74 16.48 0.32 2.42
CA TYR A 74 17.83 0.50 2.90
C TYR A 74 18.35 -0.82 3.49
N VAL A 75 19.53 -1.23 3.05
CA VAL A 75 20.24 -2.41 3.54
C VAL A 75 21.59 -1.92 4.08
N PRO A 76 21.95 -2.14 5.35
CA PRO A 76 23.16 -1.56 5.95
C PRO A 76 24.46 -1.89 5.24
N VAL A 77 24.56 -3.10 4.69
CA VAL A 77 25.74 -3.56 3.95
C VAL A 77 25.81 -3.00 2.52
N ASP A 78 24.69 -2.48 2.01
CA ASP A 78 24.61 -1.91 0.67
C ASP A 78 24.73 -0.38 0.75
N LYS A 79 25.62 0.17 -0.07
CA LYS A 79 25.79 1.63 -0.15
C LYS A 79 24.71 2.32 -1.00
N ILE A 80 23.85 1.55 -1.66
CA ILE A 80 22.87 2.03 -2.61
C ILE A 80 21.49 1.64 -2.10
N GLY A 81 20.70 2.63 -1.70
CA GLY A 81 19.28 2.43 -1.40
C GLY A 81 18.50 2.10 -2.67
N ARG A 82 17.43 1.31 -2.52
CA ARG A 82 16.50 1.03 -3.61
C ARG A 82 15.22 1.82 -3.43
N PHE A 83 14.59 2.18 -4.54
CA PHE A 83 13.27 2.75 -4.49
C PHE A 83 12.47 2.44 -5.75
N GLY A 84 11.15 2.44 -5.59
CA GLY A 84 10.19 2.32 -6.68
C GLY A 84 8.98 3.21 -6.45
N TYR A 85 8.47 3.77 -7.53
CA TYR A 85 7.25 4.56 -7.58
C TYR A 85 6.35 4.02 -8.69
N GLY A 86 5.04 4.06 -8.46
CA GLY A 86 4.07 3.81 -9.51
C GLY A 86 2.65 3.81 -9.00
N THR A 87 1.84 2.90 -9.53
CA THR A 87 0.42 2.76 -9.20
C THR A 87 0.13 1.45 -8.50
N TYR A 88 -0.94 1.43 -7.72
CA TYR A 88 -1.43 0.19 -7.12
C TYR A 88 -2.95 0.08 -7.21
N LYS A 89 -3.43 -1.14 -7.11
CA LYS A 89 -4.85 -1.49 -6.93
C LYS A 89 -4.95 -2.69 -6.00
N ILE A 90 -6.04 -2.78 -5.25
CA ILE A 90 -6.35 -3.94 -4.41
C ILE A 90 -7.71 -4.52 -4.77
N THR A 91 -7.85 -5.83 -4.57
CA THR A 91 -9.13 -6.53 -4.41
C THR A 91 -9.24 -7.00 -2.96
N ASP A 92 -10.26 -7.80 -2.64
CA ASP A 92 -10.43 -8.38 -1.30
C ASP A 92 -9.23 -9.25 -0.89
N ASP A 93 -8.55 -9.86 -1.85
CA ASP A 93 -7.51 -10.89 -1.66
C ASP A 93 -6.21 -10.62 -2.44
N ARG A 94 -6.10 -9.51 -3.18
CA ARG A 94 -4.91 -9.23 -4.01
C ARG A 94 -4.43 -7.80 -3.90
N LEU A 95 -3.11 -7.66 -4.00
CA LEU A 95 -2.41 -6.41 -4.21
C LEU A 95 -1.71 -6.46 -5.58
N MET A 96 -1.99 -5.47 -6.43
CA MET A 96 -1.34 -5.32 -7.72
C MET A 96 -0.58 -3.99 -7.75
N GLU A 97 0.73 -4.05 -7.94
CA GLU A 97 1.60 -2.88 -8.06
C GLU A 97 2.14 -2.79 -9.49
N THR A 98 2.09 -1.61 -10.10
CA THR A 98 2.70 -1.34 -11.40
C THR A 98 3.77 -0.29 -11.20
N LEU A 99 5.04 -0.67 -11.40
CA LEU A 99 6.16 0.27 -11.31
C LEU A 99 6.22 1.15 -12.56
N GLU A 100 6.43 2.44 -12.34
CA GLU A 100 6.51 3.49 -13.37
C GLU A 100 7.87 4.21 -13.32
N TYR A 101 8.51 4.24 -12.16
CA TYR A 101 9.79 4.89 -11.92
C TYR A 101 10.52 4.21 -10.76
N GLY A 102 11.85 4.28 -10.73
CA GLY A 102 12.65 3.68 -9.66
C GLY A 102 14.12 4.06 -9.78
N ASP A 103 14.96 3.46 -8.94
CA ASP A 103 16.41 3.57 -9.10
C ASP A 103 16.90 2.87 -10.39
N ASN A 104 18.16 3.10 -10.75
CA ASN A 104 18.72 2.64 -12.02
C ASN A 104 18.62 1.11 -12.22
N GLU A 105 18.75 0.31 -11.16
CA GLU A 105 18.59 -1.15 -11.28
C GLU A 105 17.13 -1.54 -11.43
N MET A 106 16.23 -0.85 -10.71
CA MET A 106 14.80 -1.09 -10.87
C MET A 106 14.31 -0.74 -12.28
N ILE A 107 14.79 0.37 -12.86
CA ILE A 107 14.46 0.76 -14.24
C ILE A 107 14.93 -0.31 -15.25
N GLN A 108 16.11 -0.92 -15.04
CA GLN A 108 16.58 -2.01 -15.90
C GLN A 108 15.70 -3.27 -15.77
N ALA A 109 15.21 -3.57 -14.58
CA ALA A 109 14.29 -4.68 -14.35
C ALA A 109 12.90 -4.45 -14.97
N MET A 110 12.43 -3.19 -15.02
CA MET A 110 11.13 -2.79 -15.58
C MET A 110 10.98 -3.07 -17.09
N ASP A 111 12.06 -3.33 -17.81
CA ASP A 111 11.97 -3.77 -19.21
C ASP A 111 11.48 -5.22 -19.34
N THR A 112 11.53 -5.99 -18.25
CA THR A 112 11.15 -7.42 -18.22
C THR A 112 9.89 -7.71 -17.40
N MET A 113 9.66 -6.97 -16.30
CA MET A 113 8.50 -7.17 -15.42
C MET A 113 8.08 -5.84 -14.78
N ARG A 114 6.87 -5.37 -15.08
CA ARG A 114 6.34 -4.08 -14.58
C ARG A 114 5.23 -4.24 -13.55
N ILE A 115 4.57 -5.38 -13.56
CA ILE A 115 3.37 -5.63 -12.76
C ILE A 115 3.70 -6.72 -11.75
N PHE A 116 3.60 -6.40 -10.48
CA PHE A 116 3.72 -7.32 -9.37
C PHE A 116 2.31 -7.61 -8.86
N THR A 117 1.98 -8.89 -8.70
CA THR A 117 0.69 -9.33 -8.16
C THR A 117 0.95 -10.25 -6.99
N PHE A 118 0.34 -9.94 -5.86
CA PHE A 118 0.46 -10.67 -4.61
C PHE A 118 -0.92 -11.06 -4.10
N GLU A 119 -1.02 -12.17 -3.38
CA GLU A 119 -2.13 -12.35 -2.45
C GLU A 119 -1.96 -11.33 -1.31
N LEU A 120 -3.06 -10.70 -0.91
CA LEU A 120 -3.12 -9.68 0.12
C LEU A 120 -3.86 -10.19 1.35
N GLN A 121 -3.22 -10.12 2.50
CA GLN A 121 -3.88 -10.24 3.81
C GLN A 121 -3.75 -8.91 4.52
N LEU A 122 -4.87 -8.21 4.75
CA LEU A 122 -4.90 -6.86 5.31
C LEU A 122 -5.72 -6.83 6.60
N THR A 123 -5.14 -6.26 7.65
CA THR A 123 -5.81 -5.88 8.90
C THR A 123 -5.66 -4.37 9.11
N ASP A 124 -6.20 -3.85 10.20
CA ASP A 124 -6.17 -2.41 10.49
C ASP A 124 -4.73 -1.85 10.56
N ASP A 125 -3.84 -2.59 11.21
CA ASP A 125 -2.48 -2.18 11.56
C ASP A 125 -1.39 -3.02 10.89
N ARG A 126 -1.74 -4.04 10.11
CA ARG A 126 -0.77 -4.92 9.42
C ARG A 126 -1.25 -5.29 8.03
N PHE A 127 -0.31 -5.58 7.14
CA PHE A 127 -0.62 -6.33 5.93
C PHE A 127 0.50 -7.29 5.56
N SER A 128 0.16 -8.34 4.83
CA SER A 128 1.11 -9.26 4.20
C SER A 128 0.88 -9.26 2.70
N GLN A 129 1.95 -9.08 1.93
CA GLN A 129 1.95 -9.37 0.51
C GLN A 129 2.62 -10.74 0.30
N ILE A 130 1.90 -11.66 -0.30
CA ILE A 130 2.30 -13.07 -0.41
C ILE A 130 2.52 -13.41 -1.88
N SER A 131 3.72 -13.91 -2.16
CA SER A 131 4.10 -14.42 -3.48
C SER A 131 3.58 -15.84 -3.67
N LEU A 132 3.00 -16.08 -4.84
CA LEU A 132 2.51 -17.39 -5.25
C LEU A 132 3.40 -17.97 -6.35
N ASP A 133 3.56 -19.29 -6.37
CA ASP A 133 4.16 -19.99 -7.51
C ASP A 133 3.18 -20.13 -8.69
N GLU A 134 3.62 -20.80 -9.77
CA GLU A 134 2.80 -21.02 -10.96
C GLU A 134 1.56 -21.90 -10.72
N GLU A 135 1.56 -22.69 -9.64
CA GLU A 135 0.45 -23.56 -9.22
C GLU A 135 -0.48 -22.86 -8.22
N GLY A 136 -0.12 -21.65 -7.77
CA GLY A 136 -0.89 -20.86 -6.81
C GLY A 136 -0.56 -21.17 -5.35
N ASN A 137 0.50 -21.94 -5.06
CA ASN A 137 0.94 -22.19 -3.69
C ASN A 137 1.69 -20.96 -3.15
N ARG A 138 1.52 -20.66 -1.86
CA ARG A 138 2.28 -19.59 -1.22
C ARG A 138 3.73 -20.05 -1.08
N THR A 139 4.65 -19.14 -1.33
CA THR A 139 6.10 -19.40 -1.24
C THR A 139 6.76 -18.51 -0.20
N PHE A 140 6.44 -17.22 -0.25
CA PHE A 140 7.11 -16.19 0.54
C PHE A 140 6.15 -15.02 0.81
N SER A 141 6.29 -14.37 1.96
CA SER A 141 5.61 -13.09 2.20
C SER A 141 6.51 -12.05 2.82
N GLU A 142 6.22 -10.81 2.49
CA GLU A 142 6.69 -9.64 3.21
C GLU A 142 5.55 -9.13 4.11
N ASN A 143 5.85 -8.95 5.39
CA ASN A 143 4.86 -8.61 6.41
C ASN A 143 5.16 -7.24 7.00
N TYR A 144 4.16 -6.38 6.99
CA TYR A 144 4.28 -4.96 7.30
C TYR A 144 3.41 -4.55 8.48
N VAL A 145 3.89 -3.55 9.21
CA VAL A 145 3.16 -2.85 10.28
C VAL A 145 2.94 -1.39 9.90
N ARG A 146 1.78 -0.84 10.26
CA ARG A 146 1.44 0.57 10.04
C ARG A 146 2.28 1.47 10.95
N ILE A 147 2.72 2.61 10.43
CA ILE A 147 3.56 3.59 11.16
C ILE A 147 3.07 5.04 11.07
N ASP A 148 1.85 5.28 10.60
CA ASP A 148 1.18 6.59 10.55
C ASP A 148 -0.04 6.71 11.47
#